data_AF-A0A7S1SZU4-F1
#
_entry.id   AF-A0A7S1SZU4-F1
#
_cell.length_a   1.000
_cell.length_b   1.000
_cell.length_c   1.000
_cell.angle_alpha   90.00
_cell.angle_beta   90.00
_cell.angle_gamma   90.00
#
_symmetry.space_group_name_H-M   'P 1'
#
loop_
_entity.id
_entity.type
_entity.pdbx_description
1 polymer ?
#
loop_
_entity_poly.entity_id
_entity_poly.type
_entity_poly.pdbx_seq_one_letter_code
_entity_poly.pdbx_strand_id
1 'polypeptide(L)'
;QRSDAFDSSCNTMSASSMSSPHSGGLLTHGDFPPPRSLRGLVVGPLLGSGSFGKVFRGKWESSLVAVKVVRCQSEDRFEIALEEGKLGMSMAHPNIVR
;
A
#
# COMPACT_ATOMS: atom_id res chain seq x y z
N GLN A 1 -33.98 -3.56 -30.22
CA GLN A 1 -32.56 -3.72 -30.62
C GLN A 1 -31.75 -3.29 -29.41
N ARG A 2 -31.38 -4.18 -28.48
CA ARG A 2 -30.48 -5.35 -28.56
C ARG A 2 -29.03 -4.92 -28.85
N SER A 3 -28.14 -5.52 -28.06
CA SER A 3 -26.67 -5.54 -28.04
C SER A 3 -25.92 -4.41 -27.36
N ASP A 4 -24.90 -4.63 -26.52
CA ASP A 4 -24.40 -5.73 -25.65
C ASP A 4 -22.97 -5.30 -25.28
N ALA A 5 -22.50 -5.72 -24.10
CA ALA A 5 -21.10 -5.94 -23.73
C ALA A 5 -20.09 -4.77 -23.88
N PHE A 6 -19.71 -4.15 -22.75
CA PHE A 6 -18.34 -3.66 -22.61
C PHE A 6 -17.49 -4.75 -21.96
N ASP A 7 -16.51 -5.18 -22.74
CA ASP A 7 -15.75 -6.42 -22.71
C ASP A 7 -14.75 -6.49 -21.54
N SER A 8 -14.80 -7.62 -20.83
CA SER A 8 -13.75 -8.12 -19.95
C SER A 8 -12.59 -8.64 -20.80
N SER A 9 -11.54 -7.85 -20.97
CA SER A 9 -10.32 -8.33 -21.64
C SER A 9 -9.12 -8.33 -20.69
N CYS A 10 -8.91 -9.51 -20.10
CA CYS A 10 -7.67 -9.95 -19.50
C CYS A 10 -6.61 -10.17 -20.59
N ASN A 11 -5.77 -9.18 -20.85
CA ASN A 11 -4.61 -9.39 -21.71
C ASN A 11 -3.48 -10.09 -20.93
N THR A 12 -3.33 -11.37 -21.25
CA THR A 12 -2.12 -12.18 -21.06
C THR A 12 -1.15 -11.91 -22.23
N MET A 13 0.14 -12.17 -22.01
CA MET A 13 1.31 -12.17 -22.91
C MET A 13 2.24 -10.95 -22.72
N SER A 14 3.55 -11.07 -22.50
CA SER A 14 4.48 -12.19 -22.68
C SER A 14 5.65 -12.11 -21.71
N ALA A 15 6.18 -13.28 -21.33
CA ALA A 15 7.49 -13.41 -20.70
C ALA A 15 8.58 -12.96 -21.70
N SER A 16 9.51 -12.12 -21.24
CA SER A 16 10.79 -11.89 -21.89
C SER A 16 11.83 -11.68 -20.81
N SER A 17 12.67 -12.69 -20.64
CA SER A 17 13.85 -12.69 -19.79
C SER A 17 14.77 -11.53 -20.17
N MET A 18 15.01 -10.61 -19.24
CA MET A 18 16.18 -9.74 -19.27
C MET A 18 17.03 -10.07 -18.05
N SER A 19 17.98 -10.98 -18.26
CA SER A 19 19.14 -11.11 -17.41
C SER A 19 20.04 -9.90 -17.62
N SER A 20 20.33 -9.13 -16.57
CA SER A 20 21.58 -8.38 -16.49
C SER A 20 22.04 -8.22 -15.03
N PRO A 21 23.34 -8.41 -14.76
CA PRO A 21 23.87 -8.64 -13.43
C PRO A 21 24.32 -7.31 -12.79
N HIS A 22 23.81 -7.00 -11.60
CA HIS A 22 24.41 -5.97 -10.76
C HIS A 22 24.55 -6.50 -9.33
N SER A 23 25.83 -6.67 -8.98
CA SER A 23 26.39 -7.00 -7.69
C SER A 23 25.76 -6.20 -6.54
N GLY A 24 25.46 -6.91 -5.44
CA GLY A 24 25.52 -6.37 -4.07
C GLY A 24 24.73 -5.09 -3.79
N GLY A 25 23.42 -5.21 -3.63
CA GLY A 25 22.58 -4.14 -3.09
C GLY A 25 21.28 -4.71 -2.53
N LEU A 26 21.30 -5.09 -1.25
CA LEU A 26 20.12 -5.44 -0.48
C LEU A 26 19.24 -4.19 -0.34
N LEU A 27 18.44 -3.86 -1.35
CA LEU A 27 17.46 -2.77 -1.28
C LEU A 27 16.26 -3.21 -0.44
N THR A 28 16.47 -3.23 0.87
CA THR A 28 15.43 -3.44 1.88
C THR A 28 15.08 -2.10 2.49
N HIS A 29 13.80 -1.84 2.67
CA HIS A 29 13.22 -0.72 3.42
C HIS A 29 13.24 0.66 2.74
N GLY A 30 12.18 1.42 3.02
CA GLY A 30 11.91 2.72 2.41
C GLY A 30 13.09 3.67 2.45
N ASP A 31 13.34 4.31 1.31
CA ASP A 31 14.31 5.37 1.06
C ASP A 31 14.07 6.67 1.85
N PHE A 32 13.19 6.65 2.85
CA PHE A 32 13.08 7.73 3.81
C PHE A 32 12.95 7.13 5.21
N PRO A 33 13.81 7.53 6.18
CA PRO A 33 13.54 7.21 7.57
C PRO A 33 12.13 7.74 7.89
N PRO A 34 11.29 6.94 8.58
CA PRO A 34 9.97 7.40 8.98
C PRO A 34 10.09 8.77 9.67
N PRO A 35 9.15 9.70 9.44
CA PRO A 35 9.11 10.96 10.16
C PRO A 35 9.30 10.74 11.66
N ARG A 36 9.81 11.74 12.39
CA ARG A 36 10.07 11.60 13.84
C ARG A 36 8.84 11.14 14.64
N SER A 37 7.63 11.43 14.14
CA SER A 37 6.35 10.99 14.69
C SER A 37 6.06 9.49 14.55
N LEU A 38 6.78 8.77 13.68
CA LEU A 38 6.70 7.32 13.47
C LEU A 38 7.93 6.59 14.01
N ARG A 39 8.65 7.20 14.97
CA ARG A 39 9.81 6.56 15.61
C ARG A 39 9.39 5.23 16.23
N GLY A 40 10.15 4.17 15.96
CA GLY A 40 9.86 2.84 16.46
C GLY A 40 8.94 2.01 15.57
N LEU A 41 8.44 2.57 14.46
CA LEU A 41 7.78 1.81 13.41
C LEU A 41 8.81 1.05 12.57
N VAL A 42 8.69 -0.27 12.55
CA VAL A 42 9.45 -1.16 11.67
C VAL A 42 8.51 -1.65 10.57
N VAL A 43 8.80 -1.30 9.32
CA VAL A 43 8.02 -1.74 8.15
C VAL A 43 8.62 -3.02 7.61
N GLY A 44 7.85 -4.10 7.57
CA GLY A 44 8.23 -5.42 7.06
C GLY A 44 7.70 -5.68 5.63
N PRO A 45 7.44 -6.96 5.27
CA PRO A 45 7.09 -7.34 3.91
C PRO A 45 5.73 -6.79 3.46
N LEU A 46 5.56 -6.67 2.14
CA LEU A 46 4.29 -6.30 1.51
C LEU A 46 3.24 -7.37 1.80
N LEU A 47 2.09 -6.95 2.32
CA LEU A 47 0.91 -7.80 2.54
C LEU A 47 -0.06 -7.73 1.36
N GLY A 48 -0.20 -6.55 0.74
CA GLY A 48 -1.11 -6.36 -0.38
C GLY A 48 -0.87 -5.06 -1.13
N SER A 49 -1.33 -5.02 -2.39
CA SER A 49 -1.24 -3.84 -3.25
C SER A 49 -2.52 -3.72 -4.06
N GLY A 50 -3.02 -2.50 -4.23
CA GLY A 50 -4.21 -2.21 -5.02
C GLY A 50 -4.23 -0.75 -5.50
N SER A 51 -5.36 -0.34 -6.07
CA SER A 51 -5.57 1.03 -6.56
C SER A 51 -5.41 2.10 -5.47
N PHE A 52 -5.72 1.75 -4.22
CA PHE A 52 -5.64 2.63 -3.06
C PHE A 52 -4.23 2.73 -2.44
N GLY A 53 -3.27 1.94 -2.91
CA GLY A 53 -1.89 1.93 -2.41
C GLY A 53 -1.40 0.55 -2.01
N LYS A 54 -0.41 0.53 -1.11
CA LYS A 54 0.28 -0.69 -0.65
C LYS A 54 0.11 -0.85 0.85
N VAL A 55 -0.10 -2.07 1.31
CA VAL A 55 -0.19 -2.42 2.72
C VAL A 55 0.99 -3.31 3.07
N PHE A 56 1.75 -2.93 4.09
CA PHE A 56 2.90 -3.67 4.57
C PHE A 56 2.61 -4.22 5.96
N ARG A 57 3.27 -5.32 6.31
CA ARG A 57 3.34 -5.77 7.69
C ARG A 57 4.18 -4.76 8.45
N GLY A 58 3.81 -4.42 9.67
CA GLY A 58 4.59 -3.54 10.53
C GLY A 58 4.70 -4.07 11.95
N LYS A 59 5.65 -3.51 12.69
CA LYS A 59 5.75 -3.63 14.14
C LYS A 59 5.92 -2.24 14.73
N TRP A 60 5.05 -1.86 15.66
CA TRP A 60 5.13 -0.59 16.38
C TRP A 60 4.85 -0.85 17.85
N GLU A 61 5.76 -0.42 18.74
CA GLU A 61 5.59 -0.54 20.19
C GLU A 61 5.24 -1.97 20.63
N SER A 62 5.96 -2.94 20.06
CA SER A 62 5.76 -4.38 20.24
C SER A 62 4.49 -4.99 19.65
N SER A 63 3.58 -4.17 19.12
CA SER A 63 2.35 -4.62 18.45
C SER A 63 2.58 -4.87 16.96
N LEU A 64 1.98 -5.94 16.43
CA LEU A 64 1.92 -6.18 15.00
C LEU A 64 0.84 -5.28 14.39
N VAL A 65 1.20 -4.55 13.34
CA VAL A 65 0.32 -3.57 12.69
C VAL A 65 0.32 -3.77 11.18
N ALA A 66 -0.70 -3.24 10.50
CA ALA A 66 -0.70 -3.09 9.05
C ALA A 66 -0.39 -1.63 8.70
N VAL A 67 0.60 -1.39 7.86
CA VAL A 67 1.02 -0.05 7.44
C VAL A 67 0.51 0.19 6.02
N LYS A 68 -0.55 1.00 5.89
CA LYS A 68 -1.10 1.40 4.59
C LYS A 68 -0.39 2.65 4.09
N VAL A 69 0.32 2.52 2.97
CA VAL A 69 0.98 3.61 2.26
C VAL A 69 0.11 4.01 1.08
N VAL A 70 -0.45 5.22 1.15
CA VAL A 70 -1.30 5.81 0.11
C VAL A 70 -0.45 6.71 -0.79
N ARG A 71 -0.68 6.64 -2.10
CA ARG A 71 -0.01 7.52 -3.08
C ARG A 71 -0.84 8.78 -3.25
N CYS A 72 -0.38 9.89 -2.69
CA CYS A 72 -0.99 11.20 -2.91
C CYS A 72 -0.24 11.90 -4.05
N GLN A 73 -0.83 11.90 -5.25
CA GLN A 73 -0.26 12.58 -6.43
C GLN A 73 -0.83 13.99 -6.62
N SER A 74 -1.97 14.29 -5.99
CA SER A 74 -2.64 15.59 -5.99
C SER A 74 -3.09 15.95 -4.58
N GLU A 75 -3.37 17.23 -4.35
CA GLU A 75 -3.92 17.73 -3.08
C GLU A 75 -5.29 17.11 -2.78
N ASP A 76 -6.17 16.99 -3.79
CA ASP A 76 -7.48 16.31 -3.63
C ASP A 76 -7.32 14.86 -3.11
N ARG A 77 -6.33 14.12 -3.64
CA ARG A 77 -6.06 12.75 -3.20
C ARG A 77 -5.49 12.71 -1.79
N PHE A 78 -4.75 13.74 -1.39
CA PHE A 78 -4.27 13.89 -0.03
C PHE A 78 -5.41 14.15 0.96
N GLU A 79 -6.34 15.05 0.63
CA GLU A 79 -7.52 15.33 1.46
C GLU A 79 -8.38 14.07 1.64
N ILE A 80 -8.67 13.35 0.55
CA ILE A 80 -9.42 12.09 0.62
C ILE A 80 -8.70 11.07 1.51
N ALA A 81 -7.39 10.91 1.38
CA ALA A 81 -6.61 9.99 2.20
C ALA A 81 -6.60 10.39 3.69
N LEU A 82 -6.58 11.70 3.97
CA LEU A 82 -6.63 12.23 5.32
C LEU A 82 -8.02 11.98 5.95
N GLU A 83 -9.09 12.20 5.19
CA GLU A 83 -10.46 11.90 5.63
C GLU A 83 -10.67 10.41 5.87
N GLU A 84 -10.17 9.55 4.98
CA GLU A 84 -10.20 8.10 5.16
C GLU A 84 -9.52 7.68 6.47
N GLY A 85 -8.34 8.26 6.75
CA GLY A 85 -7.61 8.03 8.00
C GLY A 85 -8.41 8.47 9.23
N LYS A 86 -8.99 9.68 9.20
CA LYS A 86 -9.84 10.20 10.29
C LYS A 86 -11.05 9.31 10.54
N LEU A 87 -11.72 8.87 9.47
CA LEU A 87 -12.87 7.99 9.56
C LEU A 87 -12.48 6.67 10.20
N GLY A 88 -11.42 6.01 9.72
CA GLY A 88 -10.92 4.75 10.27
C GLY A 88 -10.58 4.86 11.76
N MET A 89 -9.95 5.96 12.18
CA MET A 89 -9.62 6.22 13.60
C MET A 89 -10.85 6.43 14.49
N SER A 90 -11.98 6.89 13.92
CA SER A 90 -13.22 7.14 14.66
C SER A 90 -14.08 5.89 14.87
N MET A 91 -13.79 4.78 14.19
CA MET A 91 -14.60 3.55 14.28
C MET A 91 -14.22 2.70 15.50
N ALA A 92 -15.17 2.49 16.39
CA ALA A 92 -14.98 1.77 17.64
C ALA A 92 -16.08 0.71 17.85
N HIS A 93 -15.90 -0.47 17.27
CA HIS A 93 -16.87 -1.57 17.38
C HIS A 93 -16.16 -2.94 17.43
N PRO A 94 -16.66 -3.93 18.18
CA PRO A 94 -16.01 -5.24 18.33
C PRO A 94 -15.75 -5.99 17.00
N ASN A 95 -16.58 -5.76 15.98
CA ASN A 95 -16.46 -6.39 14.66
C ASN A 95 -15.81 -5.47 13.61
N ILE A 96 -15.14 -4.40 14.03
CA ILE A 96 -14.46 -3.46 13.13
C ILE A 96 -13.00 -3.33 13.55
N VAL A 97 -12.11 -3.38 12.56
CA VAL A 97 -10.67 -3.26 12.77
C VAL A 97 -10.34 -1.84 13.24
N ARG A 98 -9.48 -1.74 14.26
CA ARG A 98 -8.91 -0.49 14.77
C ARG A 98 -7.53 -0.22 14.18
#